data_AF-A0A165J2L4-F1
#
_entry.id   AF-A0A165J2L4-F1
#
_cell.length_a   1.000
_cell.length_b   1.000
_cell.length_c   1.000
_cell.angle_alpha   90.00
_cell.angle_beta   90.00
_cell.angle_gamma   90.00
#
_symmetry.space_group_name_H-M   'P 1'
#
loop_
_entity.id
_entity.type
_entity.pdbx_description
1 polymer ?
#
loop_
_entity_poly.entity_id
_entity_poly.type
_entity_poly.pdbx_seq_one_letter_code
_entity_poly.pdbx_strand_id
1 'polypeptide(L)'
;MSLQHLPVGGIDRNSLDRPCISQLLEEANSEPCVLLADLDHAALWKDLLDSDHPRRNEKTGTPSWISHELASPTAVPHYFPGGVLKRLRDILVRFQNNKDHCFFKAAFPSHDVQGVSFLANFEKVLVMEKARADIDNKHYDAKTNPATAHLPRHDCESFYWILLYHLARAFAQAPNAKSVSIPPPPPVSKDTAQDQLEAFATAMLDHRIGIENGRVPYLLGFDFQAQVLDLPLQHCAPLLQAMAAYLCIPWHLYEKGPNDEGEGFVELNHVHRAFRRLILLEIIEIKKEHPTAPNVRFSTAGPRRLRP
;
A
#
# COMPACT_ATOMS: atom_id res chain seq x y z
N MET A 1 -27.88 -33.82 17.07
CA MET A 1 -26.50 -33.44 16.70
C MET A 1 -26.32 -31.99 17.09
N SER A 2 -25.61 -31.74 18.21
CA SER A 2 -25.43 -30.40 18.76
C SER A 2 -24.33 -29.67 17.99
N LEU A 3 -24.64 -28.44 17.56
CA LEU A 3 -23.67 -27.46 17.09
C LEU A 3 -22.62 -27.23 18.18
N GLN A 4 -21.38 -27.64 17.93
CA GLN A 4 -20.24 -27.24 18.75
C GLN A 4 -19.91 -25.79 18.41
N HIS A 5 -20.20 -24.89 19.36
CA HIS A 5 -19.68 -23.53 19.35
C HIS A 5 -18.16 -23.57 19.40
N LEU A 6 -17.50 -22.97 18.40
CA LEU A 6 -16.07 -22.66 18.48
C LEU A 6 -15.85 -21.68 19.65
N PRO A 7 -14.85 -21.92 20.52
CA PRO A 7 -14.56 -21.01 21.61
C PRO A 7 -14.01 -19.69 21.04
N VAL A 8 -14.73 -18.61 21.31
CA VAL A 8 -14.24 -17.25 21.20
C VAL A 8 -13.06 -17.12 22.18
N GLY A 9 -11.83 -16.96 21.66
CA GLY A 9 -10.64 -16.74 22.49
C GLY A 9 -9.46 -17.70 22.27
N GLY A 10 -9.40 -18.41 21.16
CA GLY A 10 -8.19 -19.15 20.76
C GLY A 10 -7.14 -18.26 20.11
N ILE A 11 -6.39 -17.49 20.91
CA ILE A 11 -5.12 -16.92 20.45
C ILE A 11 -4.18 -18.11 20.22
N ASP A 12 -3.91 -18.41 18.95
CA ASP A 12 -2.80 -19.28 18.58
C ASP A 12 -1.53 -18.66 19.18
N ARG A 13 -0.95 -19.30 20.20
CA ARG A 13 0.24 -18.79 20.90
C ARG A 13 1.42 -18.61 19.95
N ASN A 14 1.43 -19.29 18.80
CA ASN A 14 2.45 -19.10 17.76
C ASN A 14 2.24 -17.81 16.94
N SER A 15 1.09 -17.14 17.07
CA SER A 15 0.82 -15.84 16.44
C SER A 15 1.31 -14.65 17.27
N LEU A 16 1.65 -14.87 18.56
CA LEU A 16 2.16 -13.85 19.48
C LEU A 16 3.65 -13.53 19.25
N ASP A 17 4.38 -14.38 18.54
CA ASP A 17 5.81 -14.16 18.22
C ASP A 17 6.04 -13.36 16.93
N ARG A 18 4.97 -12.95 16.25
CA ARG A 18 5.06 -11.92 15.20
C ARG A 18 4.95 -10.57 15.90
N PRO A 19 5.78 -9.55 15.56
CA PRO A 19 5.59 -8.21 16.07
C PRO A 19 4.24 -7.69 15.59
N CYS A 20 3.23 -7.93 16.41
CA CYS A 20 1.93 -7.32 16.34
C CYS A 20 2.09 -5.87 16.79
N ILE A 21 1.22 -5.01 16.29
CA ILE A 21 1.22 -3.59 16.61
C ILE A 21 1.20 -3.39 18.15
N SER A 22 0.60 -4.30 18.93
CA SER A 22 0.63 -4.24 20.40
C SER A 22 2.02 -4.44 21.03
N GLN A 23 2.88 -5.31 20.48
CA GLN A 23 4.29 -5.40 20.90
C GLN A 23 5.07 -4.13 20.54
N LEU A 24 4.76 -3.52 19.40
CA LEU A 24 5.36 -2.25 18.97
C LEU A 24 4.88 -1.08 19.83
N LEU A 25 3.65 -1.12 20.33
CA LEU A 25 3.02 -0.05 21.11
C LEU A 25 3.26 -0.13 22.63
N GLU A 26 3.88 -1.21 23.13
CA GLU A 26 4.09 -1.46 24.57
C GLU A 26 2.79 -1.44 25.41
N GLU A 27 1.65 -1.60 24.76
CA GLU A 27 0.33 -1.60 25.39
C GLU A 27 -0.22 -3.03 25.39
N ALA A 28 -0.18 -3.69 26.54
CA ALA A 28 -0.67 -5.06 26.72
C ALA A 28 -2.18 -5.22 26.45
N ASN A 29 -2.93 -4.12 26.32
CA ASN A 29 -4.40 -4.08 26.22
C ASN A 29 -4.94 -3.29 25.02
N SER A 30 -4.12 -2.83 24.07
CA SER A 30 -4.68 -2.25 22.84
C SER A 30 -4.98 -3.34 21.83
N GLU A 31 -6.24 -3.40 21.37
CA GLU A 31 -6.61 -4.15 20.17
C GLU A 31 -6.40 -3.25 18.94
N PRO A 32 -5.33 -3.43 18.17
CA PRO A 32 -5.34 -3.09 16.76
C PRO A 32 -5.73 -4.35 15.99
N CYS A 33 -7.00 -4.73 16.08
CA CYS A 33 -7.53 -5.81 15.24
C CYS A 33 -8.11 -5.18 13.97
N VAL A 34 -7.25 -4.91 12.98
CA VAL A 34 -7.74 -4.83 11.60
C VAL A 34 -8.17 -6.24 11.22
N LEU A 35 -9.47 -6.50 11.30
CA LEU A 35 -10.06 -7.73 10.81
C LEU A 35 -10.14 -7.65 9.28
N LEU A 36 -9.28 -8.40 8.61
CA LEU A 36 -9.47 -8.69 7.19
C LEU A 36 -10.65 -9.65 7.07
N ALA A 37 -11.74 -9.17 6.48
CA ALA A 37 -12.94 -9.93 6.17
C ALA A 37 -13.21 -9.87 4.67
N ASP A 38 -14.27 -10.55 4.21
CA ASP A 38 -14.70 -10.55 2.79
C ASP A 38 -13.63 -11.10 1.83
N LEU A 39 -13.15 -12.31 2.16
CA LEU A 39 -12.17 -13.04 1.34
C LEU A 39 -12.84 -13.94 0.27
N ASP A 40 -14.16 -13.85 0.12
CA ASP A 40 -14.94 -14.66 -0.84
C ASP A 40 -14.52 -14.39 -2.30
N HIS A 41 -13.90 -13.25 -2.53
CA HIS A 41 -13.38 -12.82 -3.82
C HIS A 41 -11.85 -12.90 -3.92
N ALA A 42 -11.16 -13.33 -2.86
CA ALA A 42 -9.71 -13.53 -2.88
C ALA A 42 -9.37 -14.82 -3.65
N ALA A 43 -8.43 -14.74 -4.59
CA ALA A 43 -7.92 -15.94 -5.26
C ALA A 43 -6.83 -16.58 -4.39
N LEU A 44 -6.85 -17.90 -4.23
CA LEU A 44 -5.73 -18.59 -3.59
C LEU A 44 -4.53 -18.56 -4.53
N TRP A 45 -3.34 -18.45 -3.94
CA TRP A 45 -2.08 -18.43 -4.69
C TRP A 45 -1.96 -19.57 -5.72
N LYS A 46 -2.32 -20.79 -5.31
CA LYS A 46 -2.28 -21.99 -6.15
C LYS A 46 -3.24 -21.91 -7.34
N ASP A 47 -4.35 -21.19 -7.20
CA ASP A 47 -5.38 -21.06 -8.23
C ASP A 47 -4.92 -20.04 -9.29
N LEU A 48 -4.08 -19.07 -8.92
CA LEU A 48 -3.49 -18.09 -9.84
C LEU A 48 -2.37 -18.67 -10.74
N LEU A 49 -1.85 -19.85 -10.39
CA LEU A 49 -0.84 -20.58 -11.17
C LEU A 49 -1.47 -21.57 -12.15
N ASP A 50 -2.77 -21.82 -12.04
CA ASP A 50 -3.52 -22.74 -12.90
C ASP A 50 -3.92 -22.01 -14.20
N SER A 51 -3.57 -22.59 -15.35
CA SER A 51 -3.89 -22.04 -16.67
C SER A 51 -5.40 -22.00 -16.96
N ASP A 52 -6.18 -22.85 -16.27
CA ASP A 52 -7.62 -22.97 -16.43
C ASP A 52 -8.40 -22.03 -15.49
N HIS A 53 -7.71 -21.31 -14.60
CA HIS A 53 -8.38 -20.35 -13.74
C HIS A 53 -8.92 -19.19 -14.58
N PRO A 54 -10.22 -18.85 -14.48
CA PRO A 54 -10.83 -17.82 -15.30
C PRO A 54 -10.07 -16.51 -15.16
N ARG A 55 -9.69 -15.91 -16.30
CA ARG A 55 -9.05 -14.60 -16.33
C ARG A 55 -10.01 -13.61 -15.64
N ARG A 56 -9.53 -12.96 -14.59
CA ARG A 56 -10.30 -12.17 -13.59
C ARG A 56 -11.03 -10.94 -14.15
N ASN A 57 -11.05 -10.78 -15.47
CA ASN A 57 -11.77 -9.78 -16.23
C ASN A 57 -13.29 -9.84 -15.96
N GLU A 58 -13.79 -10.94 -15.39
CA GLU A 58 -15.18 -11.16 -15.03
C GLU A 58 -15.45 -10.95 -13.53
N LYS A 59 -15.29 -9.70 -13.07
CA LYS A 59 -15.77 -9.10 -11.79
C LYS A 59 -15.19 -9.68 -10.48
N THR A 60 -14.88 -8.78 -9.52
CA THR A 60 -15.30 -8.79 -8.09
C THR A 60 -14.42 -7.86 -7.23
N GLY A 61 -14.39 -6.58 -7.56
CA GLY A 61 -13.78 -5.56 -6.70
C GLY A 61 -14.44 -4.21 -6.95
N THR A 62 -14.53 -3.36 -5.93
CA THR A 62 -15.00 -1.98 -6.10
C THR A 62 -14.03 -1.26 -7.05
N PRO A 63 -14.49 -0.71 -8.20
CA PRO A 63 -13.63 -0.09 -9.19
C PRO A 63 -12.61 0.89 -8.60
N SER A 64 -13.03 1.71 -7.63
CA SER A 64 -12.20 2.67 -6.90
C SER A 64 -10.88 2.10 -6.36
N TRP A 65 -10.84 0.81 -6.01
CA TRP A 65 -9.69 0.15 -5.38
C TRP A 65 -8.92 -0.77 -6.31
N ILE A 66 -9.36 -0.97 -7.56
CA ILE A 66 -8.67 -1.88 -8.47
C ILE A 66 -7.31 -1.29 -8.88
N SER A 67 -6.31 -2.16 -9.04
CA SER A 67 -5.01 -1.76 -9.59
C SER A 67 -5.16 -1.25 -11.03
N HIS A 68 -4.35 -0.26 -11.41
CA HIS A 68 -4.36 0.34 -12.75
C HIS A 68 -4.18 -0.72 -13.84
N GLU A 69 -3.27 -1.67 -13.64
CA GLU A 69 -3.03 -2.75 -14.60
C GLU A 69 -4.24 -3.65 -14.80
N LEU A 70 -4.99 -3.98 -13.74
CA LEU A 70 -6.20 -4.79 -13.83
C LEU A 70 -7.42 -3.98 -14.29
N ALA A 71 -7.41 -2.66 -14.10
CA ALA A 71 -8.48 -1.78 -14.59
C ALA A 71 -8.38 -1.53 -16.10
N SER A 72 -7.22 -1.69 -16.72
CA SER A 72 -7.04 -1.34 -18.12
C SER A 72 -7.25 -2.55 -19.05
N PRO A 73 -8.11 -2.45 -20.08
CA PRO A 73 -8.25 -3.52 -21.07
C PRO A 73 -7.07 -3.59 -22.06
N THR A 74 -6.21 -2.56 -22.08
CA THR A 74 -5.08 -2.43 -23.03
C THR A 74 -3.80 -2.09 -22.29
N ALA A 75 -2.65 -2.48 -22.86
CA ALA A 75 -1.35 -2.20 -22.27
C ALA A 75 -1.11 -0.68 -22.19
N VAL A 76 -0.95 -0.18 -20.97
CA VAL A 76 -0.71 1.25 -20.68
C VAL A 76 0.77 1.42 -20.39
N PRO A 77 1.42 2.50 -20.86
CA PRO A 77 2.79 2.79 -20.45
C PRO A 77 2.93 2.84 -18.92
N HIS A 78 3.91 2.13 -18.38
CA HIS A 78 4.38 2.37 -17.01
C HIS A 78 5.15 3.69 -17.04
N TYR A 79 4.43 4.78 -16.83
CA TYR A 79 5.07 6.08 -16.67
C TYR A 79 5.97 5.99 -15.44
N PHE A 80 7.21 6.41 -15.59
CA PHE A 80 8.20 6.40 -14.53
C PHE A 80 8.53 7.85 -14.16
N PRO A 81 7.80 8.44 -13.20
CA PRO A 81 7.94 9.86 -12.89
C PRO A 81 9.37 10.29 -12.56
N GLY A 82 9.67 11.56 -12.86
CA GLY A 82 10.90 12.19 -12.40
C GLY A 82 11.07 12.04 -10.88
N GLY A 83 12.24 11.59 -10.45
CA GLY A 83 12.57 11.44 -9.03
C GLY A 83 12.18 10.10 -8.38
N VAL A 84 11.47 9.19 -9.06
CA VAL A 84 11.16 7.84 -8.53
C VAL A 84 12.43 7.10 -8.11
N LEU A 85 13.44 7.02 -8.99
CA LEU A 85 14.72 6.36 -8.69
C LEU A 85 15.41 6.93 -7.46
N LYS A 86 15.34 8.24 -7.25
CA LYS A 86 15.91 8.89 -6.07
C LYS A 86 15.16 8.41 -4.81
N ARG A 87 13.83 8.49 -4.81
CA ARG A 87 12.99 8.03 -3.70
C ARG A 87 13.20 6.55 -3.39
N LEU A 88 13.30 5.71 -4.40
CA LEU A 88 13.57 4.28 -4.22
C LEU A 88 14.95 4.01 -3.60
N ARG A 89 15.99 4.77 -3.97
CA ARG A 89 17.31 4.70 -3.30
C ARG A 89 17.22 5.15 -1.86
N ASP A 90 16.49 6.23 -1.57
CA ASP A 90 16.29 6.70 -0.20
C ASP A 90 15.58 5.63 0.65
N ILE A 91 14.61 4.91 0.07
CA ILE A 91 13.95 3.77 0.73
C ILE A 91 14.93 2.62 0.99
N LEU A 92 15.79 2.27 0.02
CA LEU A 92 16.81 1.22 0.21
C LEU A 92 17.72 1.57 1.39
N VAL A 93 18.20 2.81 1.46
CA VAL A 93 19.04 3.31 2.56
C VAL A 93 18.29 3.24 3.89
N ARG A 94 17.02 3.66 3.94
CA ARG A 94 16.18 3.54 5.16
C ARG A 94 16.07 2.09 5.63
N PHE A 95 15.87 1.15 4.71
CA PHE A 95 15.82 -0.28 5.06
C PHE A 95 17.16 -0.81 5.54
N GLN A 96 18.28 -0.42 4.90
CA GLN A 96 19.62 -0.83 5.31
C GLN A 96 19.97 -0.30 6.70
N ASN A 97 19.65 0.97 6.99
CA ASN A 97 19.92 1.61 8.27
C ASN A 97 19.11 1.02 9.44
N ASN A 98 17.92 0.49 9.16
CA ASN A 98 17.04 -0.09 10.18
C ASN A 98 17.07 -1.63 10.22
N LYS A 99 17.89 -2.30 9.40
CA LYS A 99 17.92 -3.78 9.33
C LYS A 99 18.24 -4.46 10.67
N ASP A 100 19.05 -3.79 11.50
CA ASP A 100 19.50 -4.30 12.80
C ASP A 100 18.63 -3.81 13.96
N HIS A 101 17.62 -2.96 13.70
CA HIS A 101 16.66 -2.53 14.72
C HIS A 101 15.89 -3.73 15.25
N CYS A 102 15.69 -3.83 16.57
CA CYS A 102 15.10 -5.00 17.23
C CYS A 102 13.77 -5.44 16.61
N PHE A 103 12.85 -4.51 16.40
CA PHE A 103 11.57 -4.77 15.73
C PHE A 103 11.70 -5.19 14.26
N PHE A 104 12.62 -4.61 13.50
CA PHE A 104 12.87 -5.04 12.11
C PHE A 104 13.42 -6.45 12.06
N LYS A 105 14.38 -6.77 12.92
CA LYS A 105 14.99 -8.08 13.02
C LYS A 105 13.99 -9.15 13.46
N ALA A 106 13.06 -8.80 14.36
CA ALA A 106 11.96 -9.68 14.77
C ALA A 106 10.90 -9.87 13.67
N ALA A 107 10.55 -8.80 12.95
CA ALA A 107 9.51 -8.84 11.90
C ALA A 107 9.99 -9.51 10.61
N PHE A 108 11.27 -9.32 10.29
CA PHE A 108 11.91 -9.77 9.07
C PHE A 108 13.22 -10.47 9.42
N PRO A 109 13.15 -11.61 10.14
CA PRO A 109 14.34 -12.38 10.46
C PRO A 109 15.09 -12.73 9.18
N SER A 110 16.41 -12.65 9.24
CA SER A 110 17.32 -13.10 8.18
C SER A 110 17.23 -14.62 8.06
N HIS A 111 16.10 -15.14 7.60
CA HIS A 111 16.01 -16.52 7.21
C HIS A 111 16.68 -16.63 5.84
N ASP A 112 17.91 -17.15 5.83
CA ASP A 112 18.68 -17.63 4.67
C ASP A 112 18.00 -18.81 3.95
N VAL A 113 16.67 -18.90 4.03
CA VAL A 113 15.91 -19.93 3.34
C VAL A 113 15.88 -19.52 1.88
N GLN A 114 16.80 -20.11 1.12
CA GLN A 114 16.92 -20.09 -0.35
C GLN A 114 17.66 -18.91 -1.01
N GLY A 115 18.64 -18.27 -0.36
CA GLY A 115 19.60 -17.40 -1.08
C GLY A 115 19.01 -16.17 -1.79
N VAL A 116 17.74 -15.82 -1.50
CA VAL A 116 17.07 -14.62 -2.05
C VAL A 116 17.04 -13.55 -0.97
N SER A 117 18.04 -12.66 -0.97
CA SER A 117 18.05 -11.50 -0.07
C SER A 117 17.13 -10.40 -0.61
N PHE A 118 16.12 -10.00 0.17
CA PHE A 118 15.22 -8.90 -0.16
C PHE A 118 15.98 -7.62 -0.56
N LEU A 119 16.98 -7.23 0.23
CA LEU A 119 17.75 -6.01 -0.02
C LEU A 119 18.63 -6.14 -1.27
N ALA A 120 19.24 -7.30 -1.51
CA ALA A 120 20.04 -7.54 -2.71
C ALA A 120 19.18 -7.51 -3.98
N ASN A 121 18.00 -8.10 -3.92
CA ASN A 121 17.03 -8.04 -5.02
C ASN A 121 16.56 -6.62 -5.28
N PHE A 122 16.23 -5.87 -4.23
CA PHE A 122 15.81 -4.48 -4.39
C PHE A 122 16.93 -3.64 -5.00
N GLU A 123 18.16 -3.76 -4.51
CA GLU A 123 19.32 -3.09 -5.08
C GLU A 123 19.54 -3.44 -6.56
N LYS A 124 19.43 -4.72 -6.92
CA LYS A 124 19.52 -5.16 -8.32
C LYS A 124 18.42 -4.55 -9.20
N VAL A 125 17.18 -4.46 -8.71
CA VAL A 125 16.09 -3.75 -9.39
C VAL A 125 16.45 -2.29 -9.62
N LEU A 126 17.03 -1.59 -8.64
CA LEU A 126 17.42 -0.18 -8.81
C LEU A 126 18.52 0.03 -9.85
N VAL A 127 19.45 -0.92 -9.98
CA VAL A 127 20.46 -0.90 -11.04
C VAL A 127 19.79 -1.06 -12.41
N MET A 128 18.86 -2.01 -12.53
CA MET A 128 18.13 -2.25 -13.79
C MET A 128 17.20 -1.10 -14.15
N GLU A 129 16.49 -0.50 -13.19
CA GLU A 129 15.64 0.67 -13.40
C GLU A 129 16.47 1.91 -13.79
N LYS A 130 17.68 2.05 -13.23
CA LYS A 130 18.61 3.10 -13.67
C LYS A 130 19.01 2.91 -15.14
N ALA A 131 19.28 1.68 -15.56
CA ALA A 131 19.59 1.36 -16.96
C ALA A 131 18.37 1.50 -17.87
N ARG A 132 17.16 1.20 -17.38
CA ARG A 132 15.90 1.32 -18.11
C ARG A 132 15.52 2.77 -18.42
N ALA A 133 16.00 3.72 -17.62
CA ALA A 133 15.78 5.14 -17.86
C ALA A 133 16.53 5.69 -19.09
N ASP A 134 17.42 4.90 -19.70
CA ASP A 134 18.07 5.22 -20.97
C ASP A 134 17.13 4.96 -22.16
N ILE A 135 17.00 5.92 -23.07
CA ILE A 135 16.10 5.84 -24.24
C ILE A 135 16.47 4.71 -25.20
N ASP A 136 17.75 4.32 -25.23
CA ASP A 136 18.24 3.22 -26.06
C ASP A 136 17.98 1.84 -25.44
N ASN A 137 17.45 1.79 -24.21
CA ASN A 137 17.13 0.54 -23.55
C ASN A 137 15.87 -0.11 -24.16
N LYS A 138 15.94 -1.40 -24.50
CA LYS A 138 14.80 -2.18 -25.03
C LYS A 138 13.55 -2.17 -24.14
N HIS A 139 13.69 -1.85 -22.86
CA HIS A 139 12.61 -1.78 -21.87
C HIS A 139 12.27 -0.33 -21.44
N TYR A 140 12.78 0.70 -22.13
CA TYR A 140 12.49 2.10 -21.83
C TYR A 140 10.97 2.34 -21.75
N ASP A 141 10.23 1.90 -22.79
CA ASP A 141 8.78 1.98 -22.89
C ASP A 141 8.06 0.75 -22.30
N ALA A 142 8.44 0.33 -21.09
CA ALA A 142 7.74 -0.73 -20.38
C ALA A 142 6.24 -0.41 -20.27
N LYS A 143 5.38 -1.40 -20.54
CA LYS A 143 3.93 -1.27 -20.48
C LYS A 143 3.37 -2.25 -19.46
N THR A 144 2.21 -1.93 -18.89
CA THR A 144 1.43 -2.90 -18.13
C THR A 144 1.08 -4.10 -19.04
N ASN A 145 0.82 -5.26 -18.42
CA ASN A 145 0.37 -6.44 -19.13
C ASN A 145 -1.06 -6.78 -18.67
N PRO A 146 -2.10 -6.30 -19.39
CA PRO A 146 -3.51 -6.55 -19.05
C PRO A 146 -3.91 -8.02 -19.03
N ALA A 147 -3.13 -8.89 -19.68
CA ALA A 147 -3.36 -10.33 -19.69
C ALA A 147 -2.72 -11.04 -18.49
N THR A 148 -1.99 -10.31 -17.63
CA THR A 148 -1.38 -10.85 -16.42
C THR A 148 -2.46 -11.34 -15.48
N ALA A 149 -2.28 -12.56 -14.96
CA ALA A 149 -3.03 -13.02 -13.80
C ALA A 149 -2.84 -12.04 -12.62
N HIS A 150 -3.78 -12.02 -11.68
CA HIS A 150 -3.62 -11.22 -10.48
C HIS A 150 -2.33 -11.61 -9.74
N LEU A 151 -1.46 -10.65 -9.40
CA LEU A 151 -0.24 -10.91 -8.60
C LEU A 151 -0.23 -10.03 -7.33
N PRO A 152 0.61 -10.35 -6.33
CA PRO A 152 0.68 -9.65 -5.04
C PRO A 152 0.80 -8.12 -5.13
N ARG A 153 1.51 -7.59 -6.13
CA ARG A 153 1.61 -6.13 -6.35
C ARG A 153 0.24 -5.46 -6.58
N HIS A 154 -0.74 -6.17 -7.13
CA HIS A 154 -2.09 -5.66 -7.37
C HIS A 154 -2.86 -5.50 -6.05
N ASP A 155 -2.64 -6.41 -5.09
CA ASP A 155 -3.16 -6.27 -3.73
C ASP A 155 -2.52 -5.08 -3.01
N CYS A 156 -1.20 -4.90 -3.17
CA CYS A 156 -0.50 -3.71 -2.66
C CYS A 156 -1.06 -2.40 -3.23
N GLU A 157 -1.34 -2.34 -4.53
CA GLU A 157 -1.94 -1.15 -5.14
C GLU A 157 -3.36 -0.90 -4.61
N SER A 158 -4.16 -1.96 -4.47
CA SER A 158 -5.50 -1.86 -3.89
C SER A 158 -5.45 -1.34 -2.45
N PHE A 159 -4.53 -1.88 -1.64
CA PHE A 159 -4.29 -1.43 -0.28
C PHE A 159 -3.83 0.04 -0.23
N TYR A 160 -2.96 0.46 -1.14
CA TYR A 160 -2.54 1.85 -1.26
C TYR A 160 -3.73 2.79 -1.50
N TRP A 161 -4.61 2.44 -2.45
CA TRP A 161 -5.80 3.23 -2.73
C TRP A 161 -6.75 3.33 -1.54
N ILE A 162 -7.00 2.19 -0.87
CA ILE A 162 -7.83 2.13 0.34
C ILE A 162 -7.25 3.04 1.43
N LEU A 163 -5.95 2.90 1.71
CA LEU A 163 -5.26 3.65 2.74
C LEU A 163 -5.30 5.17 2.46
N LEU A 164 -4.95 5.58 1.24
CA LEU A 164 -4.97 6.99 0.84
C LEU A 164 -6.37 7.58 0.97
N TYR A 165 -7.41 6.89 0.47
CA TYR A 165 -8.78 7.39 0.54
C TYR A 165 -9.29 7.52 1.97
N HIS A 166 -9.03 6.51 2.82
CA HIS A 166 -9.51 6.53 4.19
C HIS A 166 -8.78 7.58 5.03
N LEU A 167 -7.48 7.76 4.82
CA LEU A 167 -6.72 8.85 5.47
C LEU A 167 -7.17 10.23 4.97
N ALA A 168 -7.39 10.41 3.67
CA ALA A 168 -7.86 11.69 3.12
C ALA A 168 -9.24 12.09 3.69
N ARG A 169 -10.12 11.11 3.85
CA ARG A 169 -11.47 11.30 4.41
C ARG A 169 -11.53 11.29 5.93
N ALA A 170 -10.47 10.88 6.61
CA ALA A 170 -10.42 10.92 8.06
C ALA A 170 -10.45 12.38 8.54
N PHE A 171 -11.30 12.65 9.53
CA PHE A 171 -11.30 13.93 10.21
C PHE A 171 -10.52 13.78 11.51
N ALA A 172 -9.32 14.36 11.56
CA ALA A 172 -8.50 14.33 12.75
C ALA A 172 -9.06 15.33 13.77
N GLN A 173 -9.32 14.84 14.98
CA GLN A 173 -9.77 15.69 16.07
C GLN A 173 -8.58 16.26 16.84
N ALA A 174 -8.79 17.43 17.43
CA ALA A 174 -7.84 17.97 18.39
C ALA A 174 -7.61 16.97 19.54
N PRO A 175 -6.38 16.82 20.07
CA PRO A 175 -6.07 15.87 21.14
C PRO A 175 -6.95 16.01 22.39
N ASN A 176 -7.46 17.22 22.64
CA ASN A 176 -8.33 17.59 23.75
C ASN A 176 -9.82 17.65 23.37
N ALA A 177 -10.22 17.09 22.22
CA ALA A 177 -11.62 17.04 21.81
C ALA A 177 -12.45 16.29 22.88
N LYS A 178 -13.54 16.94 23.31
CA LYS A 178 -14.42 16.43 24.37
C LYS A 178 -15.20 15.18 23.96
N SER A 179 -15.34 14.90 22.66
CA SER A 179 -16.07 13.75 22.13
C SER A 179 -15.58 13.37 20.73
N VAL A 180 -15.46 12.07 20.48
CA VAL A 180 -15.16 11.48 19.16
C VAL A 180 -16.36 11.51 18.21
N SER A 181 -17.54 11.93 18.66
CA SER A 181 -18.76 12.04 17.84
C SER A 181 -19.01 13.47 17.36
N ILE A 182 -17.99 14.34 17.39
CA ILE A 182 -18.10 15.69 16.82
C ILE A 182 -17.92 15.59 15.30
N PRO A 183 -18.91 16.02 14.50
CA PRO A 183 -18.79 16.00 13.05
C PRO A 183 -17.72 17.01 12.57
N PRO A 184 -17.13 16.81 11.38
CA PRO A 184 -16.26 17.81 10.78
C PRO A 184 -17.00 19.14 10.63
N PRO A 185 -16.31 20.29 10.81
CA PRO A 185 -16.90 21.59 10.57
C PRO A 185 -17.38 21.70 9.11
N PRO A 186 -18.42 22.50 8.84
CA PRO A 186 -18.82 22.77 7.46
C PRO A 186 -17.64 23.45 6.72
N PRO A 187 -17.44 23.13 5.43
CA PRO A 187 -16.36 23.74 4.67
C PRO A 187 -16.56 25.26 4.57
N VAL A 188 -15.46 26.00 4.70
CA VAL A 188 -15.45 27.45 4.53
C VAL A 188 -15.48 27.77 3.03
N SER A 189 -16.14 28.87 2.62
CA SER A 189 -16.13 29.28 1.21
C SER A 189 -14.69 29.53 0.74
N LYS A 190 -14.28 28.94 -0.39
CA LYS A 190 -12.93 29.01 -0.99
C LYS A 190 -11.84 28.31 -0.19
N ASP A 191 -12.13 27.10 0.30
CA ASP A 191 -11.13 26.22 0.89
C ASP A 191 -10.50 25.33 -0.18
N THR A 192 -9.32 25.72 -0.69
CA THR A 192 -8.59 24.96 -1.71
C THR A 192 -8.31 23.51 -1.28
N ALA A 193 -8.07 23.26 0.01
CA ALA A 193 -7.79 21.91 0.50
C ALA A 193 -9.06 21.04 0.50
N GLN A 194 -10.22 21.65 0.76
CA GLN A 194 -11.50 20.98 0.59
C GLN A 194 -11.78 20.69 -0.89
N ASP A 195 -11.53 21.63 -1.80
CA ASP A 195 -11.73 21.42 -3.24
C ASP A 195 -10.84 20.27 -3.76
N GLN A 196 -9.60 20.18 -3.29
CA GLN A 196 -8.67 19.09 -3.61
C GLN A 196 -9.15 17.73 -3.05
N LEU A 197 -9.64 17.70 -1.82
CA LEU A 197 -10.25 16.50 -1.24
C LEU A 197 -11.49 16.06 -2.04
N GLU A 198 -12.38 17.00 -2.38
CA GLU A 198 -13.61 16.72 -3.14
C GLU A 198 -13.28 16.18 -4.53
N ALA A 199 -12.31 16.79 -5.23
CA ALA A 199 -11.83 16.31 -6.52
C ALA A 199 -11.28 14.89 -6.43
N PHE A 200 -10.43 14.60 -5.43
CA PHE A 200 -9.89 13.27 -5.21
C PHE A 200 -10.97 12.24 -4.89
N ALA A 201 -11.83 12.54 -3.92
CA ALA A 201 -12.85 11.60 -3.48
C ALA A 201 -13.90 11.34 -4.57
N THR A 202 -14.24 12.35 -5.38
CA THR A 202 -15.06 12.20 -6.60
C THR A 202 -14.35 11.31 -7.62
N ALA A 203 -13.07 11.56 -7.91
CA ALA A 203 -12.30 10.74 -8.84
C ALA A 203 -12.20 9.27 -8.41
N MET A 204 -12.15 9.00 -7.11
CA MET A 204 -12.18 7.64 -6.57
C MET A 204 -13.58 7.01 -6.70
N LEU A 205 -14.65 7.71 -6.32
CA LEU A 205 -16.01 7.17 -6.34
C LEU A 205 -16.60 7.00 -7.74
N ASP A 206 -16.30 7.93 -8.64
CA ASP A 206 -16.76 7.91 -10.04
C ASP A 206 -15.85 7.08 -10.94
N HIS A 207 -14.80 6.48 -10.38
CA HIS A 207 -13.87 5.64 -11.13
C HIS A 207 -14.61 4.49 -11.83
N ARG A 208 -14.21 4.27 -13.08
CA ARG A 208 -14.68 3.15 -13.90
C ARG A 208 -13.46 2.44 -14.45
N ILE A 209 -13.57 1.11 -14.56
CA ILE A 209 -12.58 0.27 -15.26
C ILE A 209 -12.30 0.88 -16.64
N GLY A 210 -11.02 1.08 -16.94
CA GLY A 210 -10.52 1.71 -18.17
C GLY A 210 -10.41 3.24 -18.13
N ILE A 211 -10.84 3.91 -17.06
CA ILE A 211 -10.81 5.37 -16.92
C ILE A 211 -9.98 5.78 -15.70
N GLU A 212 -8.71 6.12 -15.93
CA GLU A 212 -7.71 6.27 -14.85
C GLU A 212 -7.23 7.70 -14.59
N ASN A 213 -7.59 8.63 -15.47
CA ASN A 213 -7.10 10.02 -15.44
C ASN A 213 -7.34 10.74 -14.10
N GLY A 214 -8.39 10.36 -13.36
CA GLY A 214 -8.71 10.95 -12.06
C GLY A 214 -7.88 10.41 -10.89
N ARG A 215 -7.41 9.16 -10.95
CA ARG A 215 -6.67 8.51 -9.85
C ARG A 215 -5.16 8.55 -10.05
N VAL A 216 -4.71 8.34 -11.28
CA VAL A 216 -3.29 8.27 -11.65
C VAL A 216 -2.43 9.42 -11.13
N PRO A 217 -2.91 10.69 -11.11
CA PRO A 217 -2.13 11.77 -10.50
C PRO A 217 -1.73 11.49 -9.05
N TYR A 218 -2.57 10.82 -8.26
CA TYR A 218 -2.26 10.47 -6.88
C TYR A 218 -1.30 9.30 -6.75
N LEU A 219 -1.13 8.45 -7.76
CA LEU A 219 -0.11 7.40 -7.77
C LEU A 219 1.24 7.93 -8.29
N LEU A 220 1.21 8.75 -9.34
CA LEU A 220 2.41 9.18 -10.06
C LEU A 220 2.94 10.55 -9.62
N GLY A 221 2.07 11.42 -9.10
CA GLY A 221 2.41 12.74 -8.61
C GLY A 221 2.58 12.70 -7.09
N PHE A 222 3.81 12.43 -6.65
CA PHE A 222 4.17 12.26 -5.23
C PHE A 222 3.89 13.45 -4.32
N ASP A 223 3.48 14.60 -4.84
CA ASP A 223 3.13 15.76 -4.03
C ASP A 223 1.61 15.86 -3.79
N PHE A 224 0.78 15.09 -4.50
CA PHE A 224 -0.67 15.15 -4.36
C PHE A 224 -1.20 14.39 -3.14
N GLN A 225 -0.48 13.40 -2.61
CA GLN A 225 -0.95 12.65 -1.45
C GLN A 225 -1.06 13.56 -0.23
N ALA A 226 -0.08 14.44 0.02
CA ALA A 226 -0.12 15.36 1.17
C ALA A 226 -1.27 16.39 1.07
N GLN A 227 -1.64 16.78 -0.16
CA GLN A 227 -2.64 17.82 -0.42
C GLN A 227 -4.06 17.41 -0.03
N VAL A 228 -4.37 16.10 -0.07
CA VAL A 228 -5.70 15.59 0.28
C VAL A 228 -5.85 15.21 1.75
N LEU A 229 -4.73 15.13 2.49
CA LEU A 229 -4.71 14.78 3.90
C LEU A 229 -5.04 15.98 4.78
N ASP A 230 -5.78 15.72 5.85
CA ASP A 230 -5.95 16.69 6.93
C ASP A 230 -4.59 17.02 7.56
N LEU A 231 -4.39 18.25 8.07
CA LEU A 231 -3.09 18.73 8.55
C LEU A 231 -2.44 17.76 9.57
N PRO A 232 -3.17 17.22 10.56
CA PRO A 232 -2.59 16.28 11.51
C PRO A 232 -2.15 14.95 10.89
N LEU A 233 -2.58 14.62 9.67
CA LEU A 233 -2.26 13.38 8.96
C LEU A 233 -1.20 13.57 7.88
N GLN A 234 -0.75 14.78 7.60
CA GLN A 234 0.26 15.02 6.57
C GLN A 234 1.59 14.31 6.86
N HIS A 235 1.88 14.00 8.12
CA HIS A 235 3.02 13.16 8.50
C HIS A 235 2.93 11.72 7.96
N CYS A 236 1.76 11.24 7.53
CA CYS A 236 1.61 9.96 6.84
C CYS A 236 1.96 10.03 5.35
N ALA A 237 2.11 11.22 4.77
CA ALA A 237 2.41 11.40 3.35
C ALA A 237 3.72 10.71 2.91
N PRO A 238 4.83 10.74 3.68
CA PRO A 238 6.06 10.02 3.33
C PRO A 238 5.84 8.51 3.11
N LEU A 239 5.02 7.85 3.92
CA LEU A 239 4.66 6.45 3.74
C LEU A 239 3.91 6.22 2.41
N LEU A 240 2.89 7.05 2.14
CA LEU A 240 2.09 6.95 0.92
C LEU A 240 2.94 7.19 -0.33
N GLN A 241 3.85 8.17 -0.28
CA GLN A 241 4.80 8.44 -1.36
C GLN A 241 5.77 7.27 -1.58
N ALA A 242 6.24 6.63 -0.50
CA ALA A 242 7.14 5.48 -0.60
C ALA A 242 6.43 4.25 -1.19
N MET A 243 5.18 3.99 -0.78
CA MET A 243 4.34 2.95 -1.38
C MET A 243 4.10 3.22 -2.87
N ALA A 244 3.72 4.45 -3.23
CA ALA A 244 3.49 4.86 -4.61
C ALA A 244 4.76 4.71 -5.48
N ALA A 245 5.94 5.09 -4.96
CA ALA A 245 7.20 4.90 -5.66
C ALA A 245 7.51 3.42 -5.94
N TYR A 246 7.20 2.52 -4.99
CA TYR A 246 7.32 1.08 -5.18
C TYR A 246 6.38 0.54 -6.25
N LEU A 247 5.15 1.06 -6.31
CA LEU A 247 4.14 0.66 -7.31
C LEU A 247 4.48 1.17 -8.72
N CYS A 248 5.31 2.20 -8.85
CA CYS A 248 5.78 2.70 -10.15
C CYS A 248 6.78 1.76 -10.84
N ILE A 249 7.38 0.80 -10.11
CA ILE A 249 8.30 -0.17 -10.70
C ILE A 249 7.49 -1.15 -11.58
N PRO A 250 7.88 -1.37 -12.84
CA PRO A 250 7.28 -2.38 -13.71
C PRO A 250 7.71 -3.80 -13.28
N TRP A 251 7.17 -4.28 -12.15
CA TRP A 251 7.60 -5.52 -11.49
C TRP A 251 7.56 -6.77 -12.37
N HIS A 252 6.67 -6.80 -13.37
CA HIS A 252 6.59 -7.87 -14.35
C HIS A 252 7.90 -8.09 -15.15
N LEU A 253 8.83 -7.12 -15.16
CA LEU A 253 10.16 -7.26 -15.76
C LEU A 253 11.17 -7.99 -14.87
N TYR A 254 10.86 -8.17 -13.58
CA TYR A 254 11.81 -8.62 -12.56
C TYR A 254 11.34 -9.84 -11.78
N GLU A 255 10.03 -9.98 -11.63
CA GLU A 255 9.38 -11.06 -10.91
C GLU A 255 9.58 -12.39 -11.64
N LYS A 256 9.80 -13.47 -10.87
CA LYS A 256 9.76 -14.83 -11.39
C LYS A 256 8.31 -15.18 -11.68
N GLY A 257 7.87 -15.07 -12.93
CA GLY A 257 6.53 -15.51 -13.31
C GLY A 257 6.31 -17.01 -13.07
N PRO A 258 5.04 -17.47 -12.99
CA PRO A 258 4.70 -18.90 -12.90
C PRO A 258 5.29 -19.74 -14.03
N ASN A 259 5.47 -19.12 -15.20
CA ASN A 259 5.88 -19.74 -16.46
C ASN A 259 7.17 -19.12 -17.03
N ASP A 260 7.91 -18.33 -16.24
CA ASP A 260 9.17 -17.77 -16.72
C ASP A 260 10.28 -18.81 -16.62
N GLU A 261 10.83 -19.18 -17.79
CA GLU A 261 11.99 -20.06 -17.93
C GLU A 261 13.32 -19.44 -17.45
N GLY A 262 13.28 -18.61 -16.39
CA GLY A 262 14.47 -18.22 -15.63
C GLY A 262 14.97 -16.77 -15.76
N GLU A 263 14.25 -15.85 -16.42
CA GLU A 263 14.70 -14.45 -16.51
C GLU A 263 14.43 -13.63 -15.23
N GLY A 264 13.32 -13.91 -14.53
CA GLY A 264 12.97 -13.25 -13.28
C GLY A 264 13.92 -13.63 -12.12
N PHE A 265 14.22 -12.68 -11.24
CA PHE A 265 15.04 -12.91 -10.03
C PHE A 265 14.37 -12.44 -8.75
N VAL A 266 13.29 -11.66 -8.86
CA VAL A 266 12.50 -11.17 -7.74
C VAL A 266 11.40 -12.17 -7.41
N GLU A 267 11.22 -12.45 -6.13
CA GLU A 267 10.11 -13.25 -5.63
C GLU A 267 8.77 -12.51 -5.83
N LEU A 268 7.71 -13.20 -6.25
CA LEU A 268 6.39 -12.58 -6.49
C LEU A 268 5.82 -11.84 -5.26
N ASN A 269 6.22 -12.23 -4.05
CA ASN A 269 5.82 -11.59 -2.80
C ASN A 269 6.70 -10.39 -2.38
N HIS A 270 7.62 -9.94 -3.23
CA HIS A 270 8.56 -8.87 -2.90
C HIS A 270 7.86 -7.55 -2.55
N VAL A 271 6.84 -7.16 -3.32
CA VAL A 271 6.11 -5.91 -3.11
C VAL A 271 5.35 -5.94 -1.77
N HIS A 272 4.70 -7.05 -1.43
CA HIS A 272 4.10 -7.25 -0.10
C HIS A 272 5.12 -7.11 1.03
N ARG A 273 6.30 -7.73 0.88
CA ARG A 273 7.37 -7.61 1.88
C ARG A 273 7.87 -6.18 2.01
N ALA A 274 7.96 -5.45 0.89
CA ALA A 274 8.34 -4.05 0.88
C ALA A 274 7.31 -3.17 1.62
N PHE A 275 6.01 -3.34 1.34
CA PHE A 275 4.94 -2.59 2.00
C PHE A 275 4.94 -2.82 3.51
N ARG A 276 5.09 -4.08 3.96
CA ARG A 276 5.21 -4.40 5.38
C ARG A 276 6.43 -3.73 6.02
N ARG A 277 7.57 -3.74 5.33
CA ARG A 277 8.80 -3.06 5.80
C ARG A 277 8.60 -1.54 5.86
N LEU A 278 7.95 -0.93 4.88
CA LEU A 278 7.65 0.51 4.86
C LEU A 278 6.76 0.92 6.03
N ILE A 279 5.68 0.17 6.29
CA ILE A 279 4.76 0.44 7.41
C ILE A 279 5.51 0.36 8.74
N LEU A 280 6.27 -0.71 8.95
CA LEU A 280 7.05 -0.87 10.18
C LEU A 280 8.08 0.25 10.34
N LEU A 281 8.74 0.64 9.25
CA LEU A 281 9.70 1.73 9.26
C LEU A 281 9.05 3.03 9.71
N GLU A 282 7.89 3.35 9.14
CA GLU A 282 7.20 4.59 9.47
C GLU A 282 6.74 4.60 10.93
N ILE A 283 6.24 3.49 11.46
CA ILE A 283 5.89 3.35 12.88
C ILE A 283 7.12 3.63 13.77
N ILE A 284 8.28 3.08 13.40
CA ILE A 284 9.53 3.27 14.16
C ILE A 284 10.00 4.72 14.09
N GLU A 285 10.01 5.34 12.91
CA GLU A 285 10.46 6.72 12.74
C GLU A 285 9.51 7.71 13.45
N ILE A 286 8.19 7.53 13.34
CA ILE A 286 7.21 8.32 14.10
C ILE A 286 7.50 8.25 15.60
N LYS A 287 7.81 7.06 16.13
CA LYS A 287 8.15 6.89 17.56
C LYS A 287 9.47 7.55 17.96
N LYS A 288 10.47 7.58 17.06
CA LYS A 288 11.78 8.21 17.32
C LYS A 288 11.70 9.73 17.27
N GLU A 289 11.12 10.29 16.22
CA GLU A 289 11.04 11.74 15.98
C GLU A 289 10.01 12.39 16.90
N HIS A 290 8.94 11.66 17.22
CA HIS A 290 7.84 12.11 18.03
C HIS A 290 7.50 11.05 19.10
N PRO A 291 8.30 10.92 20.18
CA PRO A 291 8.00 9.98 21.26
C PRO A 291 6.67 10.26 21.95
N THR A 292 6.13 11.47 21.78
CA THR A 292 4.80 11.91 22.22
C THR A 292 3.82 12.10 21.05
N ALA A 293 4.09 11.48 19.88
CA ALA A 293 3.22 11.54 18.71
C ALA A 293 1.76 11.36 19.19
N PRO A 294 0.92 12.39 19.04
CA PRO A 294 -0.39 12.36 19.64
C PRO A 294 -1.17 11.21 18.99
N ASN A 295 -1.83 10.40 19.81
CA ASN A 295 -2.87 9.50 19.32
C ASN A 295 -3.90 10.35 18.58
N VAL A 296 -3.83 10.37 17.25
CA VAL A 296 -4.75 11.13 16.42
C VAL A 296 -6.11 10.47 16.55
N ARG A 297 -7.03 11.14 17.25
CA ARG A 297 -8.40 10.67 17.39
C ARG A 297 -9.15 10.99 16.12
N PHE A 298 -9.85 10.01 15.57
CA PHE A 298 -10.73 10.22 14.43
C PHE A 298 -12.15 10.43 14.87
N SER A 299 -12.89 11.26 14.13
CA SER A 299 -14.32 11.37 14.32
C SER A 299 -15.03 10.08 13.90
N THR A 300 -15.86 9.58 14.79
CA THR A 300 -16.81 8.47 14.58
C THR A 300 -18.14 8.94 14.01
N ALA A 301 -18.42 10.26 14.05
CA ALA A 301 -19.66 10.83 13.52
C ALA A 301 -19.69 10.87 11.99
N GLY A 302 -18.53 10.79 11.36
CA GLY A 302 -18.43 10.61 9.93
C GLY A 302 -17.14 11.21 9.35
N PRO A 303 -16.81 10.78 8.12
CA PRO A 303 -15.66 11.30 7.37
C PRO A 303 -15.84 12.77 6.97
N ARG A 304 -14.74 13.43 6.59
CA ARG A 304 -14.73 14.71 5.88
C ARG A 304 -15.68 14.61 4.68
N ARG A 305 -16.63 15.56 4.60
CA ARG A 305 -17.81 15.45 3.73
C ARG A 305 -17.44 15.53 2.25
N LEU A 306 -18.11 14.71 1.45
CA LEU A 306 -18.48 15.02 0.07
C LEU A 306 -19.79 15.80 0.15
N ARG A 307 -19.90 16.92 -0.58
CA ARG A 307 -21.20 17.58 -0.72
C ARG A 307 -22.18 16.62 -1.43
N PRO A 308 -23.44 16.52 -0.97
CA PRO A 308 -24.50 15.89 -1.76
C PRO A 308 -24.81 16.70 -3.02
#